data_AF-A0A6V7LIY4-F1
#
_entry.id   AF-A0A6V7LIY4-F1
#
_cell.length_a   1.000
_cell.length_b   1.000
_cell.length_c   1.000
_cell.angle_alpha   90.00
_cell.angle_beta   90.00
_cell.angle_gamma   90.00
#
_symmetry.space_group_name_H-M   'P 1'
#
loop_
_entity.id
_entity.type
_entity.pdbx_description
1 polymer ?
#
loop_
_entity_poly.entity_id
_entity_poly.type
_entity_poly.pdbx_seq_one_letter_code
_entity_poly.pdbx_strand_id
1 'polypeptide(L)'
;SEKKYLKKKENMGKACILLFCLISMVWTAKDDFSTIDKLRNDLYQLEDAPITYHVTYDTVGRTFDDEIYRNVIKTYDDFGKRIDAESPTIGNRHLNSLNSLWLWARVQSEMRSLDGLYQTFRQKLHDITQKGHQLNMQQWADFADVILTDPNVAVPDTLKRVSDIIIEQNLFVAAYQ
;
A
#
# COMPACT_ATOMS: atom_id res chain seq x y z
N SER A 1 19.31 -63.56 -11.55
CA SER A 1 19.75 -62.31 -10.88
C SER A 1 19.06 -61.07 -11.46
N GLU A 2 18.94 -60.92 -12.79
CA GLU A 2 18.38 -59.72 -13.46
C GLU A 2 16.92 -59.34 -13.15
N LYS A 3 16.00 -60.32 -13.04
CA LYS A 3 14.56 -60.02 -12.82
C LYS A 3 14.30 -59.24 -11.52
N LYS A 4 15.17 -59.37 -10.50
CA LYS A 4 15.09 -58.64 -9.23
C LYS A 4 15.55 -57.19 -9.36
N TYR A 5 16.50 -56.91 -10.25
CA TYR A 5 17.02 -55.57 -10.53
C TYR A 5 16.02 -54.72 -11.33
N LEU A 6 15.35 -55.32 -12.33
CA LEU A 6 14.34 -54.64 -13.14
C LEU A 6 13.12 -54.24 -12.31
N LYS A 7 12.64 -55.14 -11.43
CA LYS A 7 11.51 -54.85 -10.52
C LYS A 7 11.84 -53.76 -9.47
N LYS A 8 13.09 -53.69 -9.02
CA LYS A 8 13.55 -52.63 -8.10
C LYS A 8 13.62 -51.26 -8.78
N LYS A 9 14.05 -51.22 -10.06
CA LYS A 9 14.15 -49.98 -10.85
C LYS A 9 12.76 -49.39 -11.17
N GLU A 10 11.77 -50.24 -11.45
CA GLU A 10 10.38 -49.82 -11.70
C GLU A 10 9.71 -49.25 -10.44
N ASN A 11 9.94 -49.86 -9.27
CA ASN A 11 9.40 -49.38 -8.00
C ASN A 11 10.07 -48.06 -7.54
N MET A 12 11.35 -47.86 -7.86
CA MET A 12 12.08 -46.63 -7.54
C MET A 12 11.61 -45.46 -8.43
N GLY A 13 11.31 -45.71 -9.71
CA GLY A 13 10.71 -44.72 -10.60
C GLY A 13 9.32 -44.27 -10.12
N LYS A 14 8.47 -45.22 -9.69
CA LYS A 14 7.13 -44.91 -9.12
C LYS A 14 7.22 -44.13 -7.81
N ALA A 15 8.20 -44.46 -6.95
CA ALA A 15 8.46 -43.71 -5.72
C ALA A 15 8.93 -42.27 -6.00
N CYS A 16 9.82 -42.06 -6.98
CA CYS A 16 10.27 -40.73 -7.36
C CYS A 16 9.15 -39.88 -7.98
N ILE A 17 8.26 -40.46 -8.80
CA ILE A 17 7.12 -39.74 -9.38
C ILE A 17 6.12 -39.34 -8.29
N LEU A 18 5.83 -40.23 -7.32
CA LEU A 18 4.97 -39.90 -6.18
C LEU A 18 5.58 -38.82 -5.29
N LEU A 19 6.90 -38.84 -5.07
CA LEU A 19 7.59 -37.80 -4.31
C LEU A 19 7.55 -36.44 -5.03
N PHE A 20 7.73 -36.43 -6.36
CA PHE A 20 7.62 -35.22 -7.17
C PHE A 20 6.20 -34.65 -7.20
N CYS A 21 5.17 -35.52 -7.25
CA CYS A 21 3.77 -35.12 -7.16
C CYS A 21 3.36 -34.58 -5.78
N LEU A 22 3.99 -35.04 -4.70
CA LEU A 22 3.75 -34.52 -3.35
C LEU A 22 4.43 -33.16 -3.13
N ILE A 23 5.57 -32.91 -3.76
CA ILE A 23 6.27 -31.62 -3.67
C ILE A 23 5.55 -30.54 -4.50
N SER A 24 4.93 -30.90 -5.63
CA SER A 24 4.19 -29.94 -6.47
C SER A 24 2.83 -29.51 -5.90
N MET A 25 2.26 -30.22 -4.91
CA MET A 25 1.02 -29.80 -4.24
C MET A 25 1.23 -28.74 -3.14
N VAL A 26 2.47 -28.49 -2.70
CA VAL A 26 2.76 -27.52 -1.62
C VAL A 26 2.75 -26.07 -2.14
N TRP A 27 2.69 -25.85 -3.46
CA TRP A 27 2.82 -24.52 -4.09
C TRP A 27 1.50 -23.90 -4.56
N THR A 28 0.37 -24.34 -4.04
CA THR A 28 -0.90 -23.61 -4.17
C THR A 28 -1.44 -23.26 -2.80
N ALA A 29 -0.61 -22.63 -1.96
CA ALA A 29 -1.13 -21.80 -0.90
C ALA A 29 -1.91 -20.67 -1.59
N LYS A 30 -3.23 -20.70 -1.47
CA LYS A 30 -4.09 -19.61 -1.90
C LYS A 30 -3.65 -18.39 -1.09
N ASP A 31 -3.23 -17.36 -1.79
CA ASP A 31 -2.68 -16.15 -1.20
C ASP A 31 -3.81 -15.41 -0.48
N ASP A 32 -4.03 -15.73 0.81
CA ASP A 32 -5.16 -15.27 1.63
C ASP A 32 -5.05 -13.78 2.04
N PHE A 33 -4.06 -13.06 1.53
CA PHE A 33 -3.88 -11.64 1.80
C PHE A 33 -4.95 -10.80 1.09
N SER A 34 -5.59 -9.90 1.84
CA SER A 34 -6.48 -8.91 1.24
C SER A 34 -5.68 -7.97 0.32
N THR A 35 -6.36 -7.32 -0.63
CA THR A 35 -5.73 -6.28 -1.48
C THR A 35 -5.04 -5.21 -0.64
N ILE A 36 -5.61 -4.85 0.52
CA ILE A 36 -5.00 -3.88 1.45
C ILE A 36 -3.71 -4.44 2.06
N ASP A 37 -3.68 -5.71 2.43
CA ASP A 37 -2.46 -6.34 2.98
C ASP A 37 -1.35 -6.42 1.94
N LYS A 38 -1.71 -6.65 0.67
CA LYS A 38 -0.76 -6.59 -0.45
C LYS A 38 -0.20 -5.20 -0.64
N LEU A 39 -1.05 -4.17 -0.66
CA LEU A 39 -0.61 -2.77 -0.75
C LEU A 39 0.27 -2.36 0.44
N ARG A 40 -0.04 -2.84 1.65
CA ARG A 40 0.78 -2.60 2.84
C ARG A 40 2.16 -3.26 2.71
N ASN A 41 2.19 -4.50 2.24
CA ASN A 41 3.44 -5.22 2.00
C ASN A 41 4.28 -4.58 0.90
N ASP A 42 3.65 -4.10 -0.18
CA ASP A 42 4.32 -3.33 -1.23
C ASP A 42 4.94 -2.04 -0.67
N LEU A 43 4.25 -1.34 0.24
CA LEU A 43 4.79 -0.16 0.90
C LEU A 43 6.01 -0.49 1.75
N TYR A 44 5.98 -1.55 2.56
CA TYR A 44 7.14 -1.98 3.35
C TYR A 44 8.33 -2.34 2.46
N GLN A 45 8.09 -3.02 1.34
CA GLN A 45 9.16 -3.31 0.39
C GLN A 45 9.77 -2.06 -0.24
N LEU A 46 9.00 -0.97 -0.39
CA LEU A 46 9.53 0.32 -0.86
C LEU A 46 10.37 1.04 0.21
N GLU A 47 10.00 0.90 1.48
CA GLU A 47 10.77 1.44 2.61
C GLU A 47 12.11 0.70 2.77
N ASP A 48 12.09 -0.63 2.62
CA ASP A 48 13.28 -1.49 2.71
C ASP A 48 14.10 -1.54 1.41
N ALA A 49 13.53 -1.12 0.28
CA ALA A 49 14.26 -1.11 -0.98
C ALA A 49 15.43 -0.11 -0.87
N PRO A 50 16.68 -0.54 -1.16
CA PRO A 50 17.75 0.41 -1.33
C PRO A 50 17.34 1.29 -2.51
N ILE A 51 17.02 2.56 -2.23
CA ILE A 51 16.70 3.55 -3.26
C ILE A 51 17.95 3.64 -4.13
N THR A 52 17.98 2.87 -5.22
CA THR A 52 19.14 2.73 -6.08
C THR A 52 19.46 4.11 -6.64
N TYR A 53 20.50 4.70 -6.09
CA TYR A 53 21.09 5.96 -6.52
C TYR A 53 21.71 5.71 -7.90
N HIS A 54 20.92 5.86 -8.96
CA HIS A 54 21.51 6.08 -10.28
C HIS A 54 22.08 7.49 -10.26
N VAL A 55 23.32 7.62 -9.79
CA VAL A 55 24.10 8.85 -9.83
C VAL A 55 24.41 9.13 -11.29
N THR A 56 23.55 9.88 -11.96
CA THR A 56 23.96 10.54 -13.20
C THR A 56 24.64 11.83 -12.79
N TYR A 57 25.99 11.82 -12.76
CA TYR A 57 26.78 13.04 -12.71
C TYR A 57 26.49 13.87 -13.95
N ASP A 58 25.40 14.62 -13.93
CA ASP A 58 25.08 15.55 -14.99
C ASP A 58 25.89 16.82 -14.74
N THR A 59 26.72 17.17 -15.72
CA THR A 59 27.64 18.34 -15.77
C THR A 59 26.95 19.71 -15.62
N VAL A 60 25.68 19.74 -15.23
CA VAL A 60 24.81 20.92 -15.22
C VAL A 60 24.23 21.12 -13.82
N GLY A 61 25.05 21.58 -12.88
CA GLY A 61 24.65 22.33 -11.68
C GLY A 61 23.57 21.76 -10.74
N ARG A 62 23.10 20.52 -10.91
CA ARG A 62 22.12 19.86 -10.05
C ARG A 62 22.86 19.27 -8.85
N THR A 63 22.51 19.72 -7.66
CA THR A 63 23.02 19.19 -6.40
C THR A 63 22.56 17.74 -6.22
N PHE A 64 23.47 16.88 -5.76
CA PHE A 64 23.27 15.44 -5.50
C PHE A 64 21.97 15.13 -4.74
N ASP A 65 21.59 15.99 -3.79
CA ASP A 65 20.39 15.81 -2.97
C ASP A 65 19.09 15.89 -3.78
N ASP A 66 19.02 16.75 -4.81
CA ASP A 66 17.82 16.93 -5.62
C ASP A 66 17.47 15.68 -6.44
N GLU A 67 18.48 14.95 -6.92
CA GLU A 67 18.29 13.73 -7.70
C GLU A 67 17.75 12.60 -6.81
N ILE A 68 18.25 12.50 -5.57
CA ILE A 68 17.76 11.54 -4.57
C ILE A 68 16.30 11.81 -4.25
N TYR A 69 15.95 13.05 -3.91
CA TYR A 69 14.56 13.42 -3.60
C TYR A 69 13.62 13.20 -4.78
N ARG A 70 14.07 13.50 -6.01
CA ARG A 70 13.28 13.20 -7.22
C ARG A 70 13.05 11.71 -7.41
N ASN A 71 14.04 10.86 -7.12
CA ASN A 71 13.86 9.42 -7.21
C ASN A 71 12.86 8.91 -6.16
N VAL A 72 12.96 9.39 -4.92
CA VAL A 72 11.97 9.10 -3.85
C VAL A 72 10.57 9.49 -4.32
N ILE A 73 10.40 10.73 -4.81
CA ILE A 73 9.11 11.25 -5.30
C ILE A 73 8.56 10.40 -6.44
N LYS A 74 9.40 9.98 -7.38
CA LYS A 74 9.00 9.10 -8.48
C LYS A 74 8.51 7.74 -7.96
N THR A 75 9.25 7.13 -7.05
CA THR A 75 8.89 5.84 -6.45
C THR A 75 7.52 5.90 -5.77
N TYR A 76 7.25 6.95 -5.00
CA TYR A 76 5.96 7.14 -4.33
C TYR A 76 4.82 7.51 -5.31
N ASP A 77 5.10 8.25 -6.40
CA ASP A 77 4.10 8.51 -7.46
C ASP A 77 3.67 7.19 -8.15
N ASP A 78 4.63 6.32 -8.46
CA ASP A 78 4.36 5.03 -9.09
C ASP A 78 3.66 4.05 -8.14
N PHE A 79 3.98 4.09 -6.85
CA PHE A 79 3.21 3.38 -5.82
C PHE A 79 1.77 3.87 -5.75
N GLY A 80 1.57 5.19 -5.74
CA GLY A 80 0.24 5.78 -5.75
C GLY A 80 -0.61 5.31 -6.94
N LYS A 81 -0.03 5.23 -8.15
CA LYS A 81 -0.74 4.71 -9.34
C LYS A 81 -1.25 3.28 -9.14
N ARG A 82 -0.51 2.45 -8.38
CA ARG A 82 -0.96 1.08 -8.03
C ARG A 82 -2.12 1.10 -7.05
N ILE A 83 -2.08 1.96 -6.03
CA ILE A 83 -3.22 2.16 -5.11
C ILE A 83 -4.48 2.53 -5.90
N ASP A 84 -4.38 3.48 -6.83
CA ASP A 84 -5.53 3.95 -7.61
C ASP A 84 -6.12 2.85 -8.51
N ALA A 85 -5.26 1.98 -9.04
CA ALA A 85 -5.68 0.84 -9.87
C ALA A 85 -6.40 -0.26 -9.07
N GLU A 86 -5.93 -0.52 -7.84
CA GLU A 86 -6.47 -1.55 -6.95
C GLU A 86 -7.70 -1.09 -6.15
N SER A 87 -7.89 0.23 -6.01
CA SER A 87 -9.01 0.83 -5.28
C SER A 87 -9.89 1.72 -6.18
N PRO A 88 -10.52 1.18 -7.23
CA PRO A 88 -11.53 1.91 -7.98
C PRO A 88 -12.78 2.05 -7.10
N THR A 89 -12.86 3.12 -6.30
CA THR A 89 -14.06 3.46 -5.49
C THR A 89 -14.55 2.31 -4.61
N ILE A 90 -13.72 1.84 -3.68
CA ILE A 90 -14.17 0.94 -2.61
C ILE A 90 -14.98 1.78 -1.61
N GLY A 91 -16.25 1.42 -1.37
CA GLY A 91 -16.91 1.85 -0.12
C GLY A 91 -18.43 1.84 -0.05
N ASN A 92 -19.17 1.96 -1.15
CA ASN A 92 -20.58 2.37 -1.01
C ASN A 92 -21.63 1.25 -1.07
N ARG A 93 -21.27 0.01 -1.46
CA ARG A 93 -22.29 -1.02 -1.69
C ARG A 93 -22.73 -1.78 -0.44
N HIS A 94 -21.94 -1.80 0.64
CA HIS A 94 -22.20 -2.65 1.81
C HIS A 94 -22.41 -1.90 3.13
N LEU A 95 -22.33 -0.57 3.14
CA LEU A 95 -22.46 0.24 4.36
C LEU A 95 -23.75 1.08 4.41
N ASN A 96 -24.73 0.76 3.56
CA ASN A 96 -25.99 1.51 3.49
C ASN A 96 -26.78 1.50 4.81
N SER A 97 -26.63 0.46 5.62
CA SER A 97 -27.21 0.39 6.97
C SER A 97 -26.64 1.44 7.93
N LEU A 98 -25.45 1.98 7.65
CA LEU A 98 -24.82 3.02 8.46
C LEU A 98 -25.26 4.43 8.04
N ASN A 99 -25.87 4.61 6.86
CA ASN A 99 -26.15 5.93 6.29
C ASN A 99 -27.11 6.79 7.14
N SER A 100 -27.95 6.17 7.97
CA SER A 100 -28.84 6.88 8.90
C SER A 100 -28.14 7.28 10.21
N LEU A 101 -26.95 6.76 10.49
CA LEU A 101 -26.24 7.03 11.74
C LEU A 101 -25.42 8.31 11.64
N TRP A 102 -25.66 9.24 12.56
CA TRP A 102 -24.83 10.44 12.70
C TRP A 102 -23.35 10.11 12.92
N LEU A 103 -23.05 9.03 13.66
CA LEU A 103 -21.68 8.55 13.87
C LEU A 103 -20.98 8.18 12.54
N TRP A 104 -21.71 7.58 11.60
CA TRP A 104 -21.18 7.26 10.29
C TRP A 104 -20.93 8.51 9.44
N ALA A 105 -21.85 9.48 9.48
CA ALA A 105 -21.65 10.77 8.82
C ALA A 105 -20.40 11.49 9.36
N ARG A 106 -20.12 11.36 10.66
CA ARG A 106 -18.90 11.88 11.30
C ARG A 106 -17.65 11.17 10.78
N VAL A 107 -17.63 9.83 10.73
CA VAL A 107 -16.52 9.07 10.13
C VAL A 107 -16.28 9.49 8.69
N GLN A 108 -17.34 9.60 7.88
CA GLN A 108 -17.22 10.07 6.50
C GLN A 108 -16.61 11.47 6.40
N SER A 109 -16.94 12.38 7.32
CA SER A 109 -16.34 13.71 7.36
C SER A 109 -14.84 13.66 7.62
N GLU A 110 -14.40 12.87 8.60
CA GLU A 110 -12.98 12.68 8.91
C GLU A 110 -12.24 12.04 7.72
N MET A 111 -12.83 11.01 7.11
CA MET A 111 -12.27 10.34 5.92
C MET A 111 -12.16 11.27 4.71
N ARG A 112 -13.09 12.21 4.51
CA ARG A 112 -12.98 13.23 3.45
C ARG A 112 -11.81 14.18 3.68
N SER A 113 -11.51 14.51 4.94
CA SER A 113 -10.34 15.33 5.26
C SER A 113 -9.03 14.60 4.91
N LEU A 114 -8.94 13.31 5.26
CA LEU A 114 -7.80 12.46 4.88
C LEU A 114 -7.66 12.32 3.36
N ASP A 115 -8.77 12.14 2.65
CA ASP A 115 -8.77 12.08 1.19
C ASP A 115 -8.25 13.40 0.59
N GLY A 116 -8.68 14.55 1.11
CA GLY A 116 -8.16 15.86 0.67
C GLY A 116 -6.64 15.99 0.82
N LEU A 117 -6.08 15.52 1.94
CA LEU A 117 -4.63 15.48 2.14
C LEU A 117 -3.95 14.50 1.17
N TYR A 118 -4.52 13.32 0.97
CA TYR A 118 -4.01 12.33 0.01
C TYR A 118 -4.00 12.89 -1.42
N GLN A 119 -5.09 13.52 -1.88
CA GLN A 119 -5.15 14.16 -3.20
C GLN A 119 -4.09 15.27 -3.34
N THR A 120 -3.87 16.07 -2.29
CA THR A 120 -2.83 17.11 -2.28
C THR A 120 -1.42 16.51 -2.39
N PHE A 121 -1.15 15.43 -1.66
CA PHE A 121 0.11 14.68 -1.75
C PHE A 121 0.32 14.14 -3.18
N ARG A 122 -0.71 13.51 -3.77
CA ARG A 122 -0.65 13.00 -5.14
C ARG A 122 -0.42 14.10 -6.16
N GLN A 123 -1.05 15.26 -5.99
CA GLN A 123 -0.82 16.41 -6.87
C GLN A 123 0.64 16.90 -6.79
N LYS A 124 1.20 17.02 -5.58
CA LYS A 124 2.60 17.41 -5.38
C LYS A 124 3.59 16.43 -6.02
N LEU A 125 3.35 15.12 -5.89
CA LEU A 125 4.17 14.10 -6.55
C LEU A 125 4.10 14.25 -8.07
N HIS A 126 2.89 14.31 -8.63
CA HIS A 126 2.64 14.40 -10.07
C HIS A 126 3.21 15.68 -10.70
N ASP A 127 3.13 16.81 -9.99
CA ASP A 127 3.70 18.09 -10.42
C ASP A 127 5.22 17.98 -10.65
N ILE A 128 5.91 17.21 -9.83
CA ILE A 128 7.36 17.01 -9.95
C ILE A 128 7.69 15.95 -11.00
N THR A 129 6.95 14.82 -11.03
CA THR A 129 7.28 13.68 -11.91
C THR A 129 6.81 13.88 -13.35
N GLN A 130 5.64 14.49 -13.57
CA GLN A 130 5.01 14.59 -14.88
C GLN A 130 5.06 16.00 -15.45
N LYS A 131 4.92 17.04 -14.62
CA LYS A 131 4.94 18.44 -15.08
C LYS A 131 6.31 19.09 -15.01
N GLY A 132 7.30 18.41 -14.42
CA GLY A 132 8.67 18.90 -14.33
C GLY A 132 8.83 20.14 -13.45
N HIS A 133 7.92 20.37 -12.50
CA HIS A 133 8.06 21.47 -11.55
C HIS A 133 9.37 21.34 -10.75
N GLN A 134 9.89 22.48 -10.30
CA GLN A 134 11.06 22.52 -9.45
C GLN A 134 10.76 21.90 -8.09
N LEU A 135 11.71 21.12 -7.58
CA LEU A 135 11.63 20.57 -6.24
C LEU A 135 11.86 21.71 -5.24
N ASN A 136 10.92 21.89 -4.32
CA ASN A 136 11.05 22.83 -3.22
C ASN A 136 10.87 22.07 -1.90
N MET A 137 11.98 21.73 -1.24
CA MET A 137 11.96 20.93 -0.01
C MET A 137 11.24 21.62 1.15
N GLN A 138 11.21 22.96 1.19
CA GLN A 138 10.45 23.68 2.20
C GLN A 138 8.95 23.39 2.05
N GLN A 139 8.42 23.43 0.83
CA GLN A 139 7.01 23.10 0.57
C GLN A 139 6.63 21.64 0.87
N TRP A 140 7.60 20.73 0.87
CA TRP A 140 7.43 19.35 1.30
C TRP A 140 7.46 19.22 2.82
N ALA A 141 8.39 19.93 3.47
CA ALA A 141 8.47 20.00 4.93
C ALA A 141 7.21 20.65 5.54
N ASP A 142 6.76 21.78 5.00
CA ASP A 142 5.53 22.45 5.45
C ASP A 142 4.31 21.54 5.30
N PHE A 143 4.24 20.77 4.21
CA PHE A 143 3.16 19.82 3.99
C PHE A 143 3.23 18.63 4.94
N ALA A 144 4.43 18.13 5.24
CA ALA A 144 4.62 17.09 6.24
C ALA A 144 4.23 17.58 7.64
N ASP A 145 4.55 18.83 7.99
CA ASP A 145 4.11 19.45 9.24
C ASP A 145 2.58 19.46 9.34
N VAL A 146 1.88 19.91 8.30
CA VAL A 146 0.40 19.86 8.27
C VAL A 146 -0.13 18.44 8.48
N ILE A 147 0.47 17.43 7.84
CA ILE A 147 0.06 16.03 7.98
C ILE A 147 0.25 15.51 9.41
N LEU A 148 1.31 15.96 10.09
CA LEU A 148 1.74 15.39 11.38
C LEU A 148 1.21 16.17 12.58
N THR A 149 1.05 17.48 12.46
CA THR A 149 0.89 18.39 13.61
C THR A 149 -0.32 19.32 13.53
N ASP A 150 -0.93 19.52 12.35
CA ASP A 150 -2.08 20.42 12.24
C ASP A 150 -3.25 19.91 13.11
N PRO A 151 -3.72 20.68 14.09
CA PRO A 151 -4.70 20.21 15.06
C PRO A 151 -6.07 19.85 14.44
N ASN A 152 -6.36 20.33 13.24
CA ASN A 152 -7.64 20.12 12.55
C ASN A 152 -7.57 18.96 11.55
N VAL A 153 -6.42 18.76 10.90
CA VAL A 153 -6.31 17.81 9.77
C VAL A 153 -5.18 16.79 9.94
N ALA A 154 -4.40 16.81 11.02
CA ALA A 154 -3.33 15.85 11.24
C ALA A 154 -3.84 14.42 11.10
N VAL A 155 -3.12 13.63 10.30
CA VAL A 155 -3.50 12.25 9.97
C VAL A 155 -3.56 11.37 11.22
N PRO A 156 -2.57 11.41 12.15
CA PRO A 156 -2.63 10.60 13.37
C PRO A 156 -3.89 10.87 14.21
N ASP A 157 -4.20 12.14 14.45
CA ASP A 157 -5.35 12.53 15.27
C ASP A 157 -6.69 12.21 14.57
N THR A 158 -6.75 12.42 13.25
CA THR A 158 -7.93 12.10 12.46
C THR A 158 -8.21 10.59 12.45
N LEU A 159 -7.18 9.77 12.25
CA LEU A 159 -7.30 8.31 12.32
C LEU A 159 -7.67 7.84 13.72
N LYS A 160 -7.12 8.49 14.76
CA LYS A 160 -7.53 8.23 16.15
C LYS A 160 -9.01 8.52 16.35
N ARG A 161 -9.52 9.68 15.92
CA ARG A 161 -10.95 10.01 16.02
C ARG A 161 -11.84 9.01 15.28
N VAL A 162 -11.43 8.57 14.09
CA VAL A 162 -12.15 7.51 13.35
C VAL A 162 -12.17 6.21 14.16
N SER A 163 -11.02 5.80 14.70
CA SER A 163 -10.91 4.61 15.56
C SER A 163 -11.81 4.71 16.79
N ASP A 164 -11.80 5.84 17.49
CA ASP A 164 -12.59 6.07 18.69
C ASP A 164 -14.10 6.02 18.37
N ILE A 165 -14.54 6.52 17.20
CA ILE A 165 -15.94 6.38 16.76
C ILE A 165 -16.30 4.92 16.45
N ILE A 166 -15.42 4.20 15.76
CA ILE A 166 -15.68 2.81 15.37
C ILE A 166 -15.72 1.89 16.60
N ILE A 167 -14.73 2.00 17.47
CA ILE A 167 -14.48 1.09 18.61
C ILE A 167 -15.24 1.57 19.85
N GLU A 168 -14.91 2.76 20.36
CA GLU A 168 -15.40 3.21 21.66
C GLU A 168 -16.89 3.59 21.62
N GLN A 169 -17.33 4.20 20.51
CA GLN A 169 -18.73 4.56 20.30
C GLN A 169 -19.53 3.43 19.62
N ASN A 170 -18.93 2.25 19.43
CA ASN A 170 -19.58 1.04 18.94
C ASN A 170 -20.41 1.25 17.66
N LEU A 171 -19.86 1.96 16.67
CA LEU A 171 -20.57 2.36 15.43
C LEU A 171 -21.36 1.20 14.81
N PHE A 172 -20.75 0.02 14.69
CA PHE A 172 -21.39 -1.14 14.06
C PHE A 172 -22.50 -1.75 14.91
N VAL A 173 -22.42 -1.66 16.24
CA VAL A 173 -23.51 -2.13 17.13
C VAL A 173 -24.71 -1.19 17.02
N ALA A 174 -24.46 0.13 16.97
CA ALA A 174 -25.49 1.14 16.81
C ALA A 174 -26.30 0.99 15.50
N ALA A 175 -25.76 0.30 14.49
CA ALA A 175 -26.44 0.03 13.23
C ALA A 175 -27.54 -1.04 13.30
N TYR A 176 -27.57 -1.83 14.38
CA TYR A 176 -28.51 -2.93 14.57
C TYR A 176 -29.47 -2.72 15.76
N GLN A 177 -29.45 -1.53 16.36
CA GLN A 177 -30.39 -1.07 17.39
C GLN A 177 -31.51 -0.24 16.76
#